data_AF-A0A7S2FSB0-F1
#
_entry.id   AF-A0A7S2FSB0-F1
#
_cell.length_a   1.000
_cell.length_b   1.000
_cell.length_c   1.000
_cell.angle_alpha   90.00
_cell.angle_beta   90.00
_cell.angle_gamma   90.00
#
_symmetry.space_group_name_H-M   'P 1'
#
loop_
_entity.id
_entity.type
_entity.pdbx_description
1 polymer ?
#
loop_
_entity_poly.entity_id
_entity_poly.type
_entity_poly.pdbx_seq_one_letter_code
_entity_poly.pdbx_strand_id
1 'polypeptide(L)'
;GANHAGTVRVERADRTDLNRAMLSVHPSPPSEPASRFSSLCLVSVRYYDDHAVLTCTYGQRRSKIQEQKAAEEEEEEQKQEEEQKVVIEEHRHSGVYIARNPKGDALVTRSLSPADGLVPDGFTWDSSPLRITSHTDSNGEPQDPVEYRIFNPIICPLAAAILQGIDNIHLYRGARVLYLGAGSGITASHIADIVGCQDDGSAAASWTEQRGEGCVYMVEHDTDCAEVLVTMSKRHPNTIPILKDARHPETFADQINEPVDVIIADLRVPDQADIMLLNAERFLKEGGGVVITMNSAAIDSGMLPENVYSAEVVKLQARRFRPREQITLEPYVSSGPTAPT
;
A
#
# COMPACT_ATOMS: atom_id res chain seq x y z
N GLY A 1 31.12 5.00 -37.48
CA GLY A 1 31.52 3.58 -37.60
C GLY A 1 31.93 3.32 -39.04
N ALA A 2 33.04 2.61 -39.26
CA ALA A 2 33.67 2.46 -40.58
C ALA A 2 32.76 1.78 -41.63
N ASN A 3 32.53 2.44 -42.77
CA ASN A 3 31.89 1.84 -43.93
C ASN A 3 32.80 0.76 -44.53
N HIS A 4 32.49 -0.51 -44.31
CA HIS A 4 33.14 -1.61 -45.03
C HIS A 4 32.47 -1.77 -46.40
N ALA A 5 33.15 -1.34 -47.46
CA ALA A 5 32.77 -1.67 -48.83
C ALA A 5 33.50 -2.97 -49.23
N GLY A 6 32.76 -4.06 -49.35
CA GLY A 6 33.26 -5.31 -49.91
C GLY A 6 33.00 -5.35 -51.41
N THR A 7 34.04 -5.53 -52.22
CA THR A 7 33.92 -5.72 -53.68
C THR A 7 34.10 -7.19 -54.00
N VAL A 8 33.06 -7.86 -54.51
CA VAL A 8 33.17 -9.25 -54.99
C VAL A 8 33.29 -9.21 -56.52
N ARG A 9 34.37 -9.79 -57.04
CA ARG A 9 34.63 -9.91 -58.49
C ARG A 9 34.26 -11.33 -58.92
N VAL A 10 33.31 -11.46 -59.84
CA VAL A 10 32.88 -12.75 -60.39
C VAL A 10 33.39 -12.84 -61.84
N GLU A 11 34.28 -13.78 -62.12
CA GLU A 11 34.75 -14.04 -63.49
C GLU A 11 33.86 -15.08 -64.17
N ARG A 12 33.21 -14.64 -65.27
CA ARG A 12 32.33 -15.39 -66.18
C ARG A 12 31.28 -16.29 -65.51
N ALA A 13 30.07 -15.75 -65.40
CA ALA A 13 28.86 -16.51 -65.08
C ALA A 13 27.77 -16.18 -66.11
N ASP A 14 27.05 -17.21 -66.58
CA ASP A 14 25.85 -17.01 -67.41
C ASP A 14 24.78 -16.27 -66.59
N ARG A 15 23.87 -15.57 -67.27
CA ARG A 15 22.85 -14.70 -66.68
C ARG A 15 21.97 -15.41 -65.64
N THR A 16 21.88 -16.73 -65.73
CA THR A 16 21.13 -17.62 -64.83
C THR A 16 21.88 -17.91 -63.51
N ASP A 17 23.22 -17.98 -63.54
CA ASP A 17 24.07 -18.25 -62.37
C ASP A 17 24.18 -17.04 -61.44
N LEU A 18 24.12 -15.82 -61.99
CA LEU A 18 24.12 -14.57 -61.23
C LEU A 18 22.83 -14.35 -60.42
N ASN A 19 21.66 -14.74 -60.95
CA ASN A 19 20.39 -14.70 -60.20
C ASN A 19 20.38 -15.72 -59.05
N ARG A 20 21.07 -16.85 -59.21
CA ARG A 20 21.24 -17.85 -58.13
C ARG A 20 22.21 -17.37 -57.05
N ALA A 21 23.29 -16.68 -57.45
CA ALA A 21 24.25 -16.08 -56.53
C ALA A 21 23.64 -14.93 -55.70
N MET A 22 22.75 -14.12 -56.29
CA MET A 22 22.01 -13.07 -55.55
C MET A 22 21.08 -13.64 -54.45
N LEU A 23 20.52 -14.83 -54.67
CA LEU A 23 19.68 -15.51 -53.67
C LEU A 23 20.50 -16.27 -52.61
N SER A 24 21.77 -16.57 -52.86
CA SER A 24 22.63 -17.33 -51.94
C SER A 24 23.56 -16.47 -51.07
N VAL A 25 23.52 -15.14 -51.18
CA VAL A 25 24.18 -14.26 -50.21
C VAL A 25 23.33 -14.23 -48.94
N HIS A 26 23.41 -15.28 -48.13
CA HIS A 26 23.02 -15.18 -46.74
C HIS A 26 24.14 -14.44 -45.99
N PRO A 27 23.87 -13.27 -45.39
CA PRO A 27 24.83 -12.72 -44.44
C PRO A 27 24.95 -13.74 -43.29
N SER A 28 26.17 -14.17 -42.98
CA SER A 28 26.42 -14.77 -41.67
C SER A 28 25.99 -13.72 -40.64
N PRO A 29 25.04 -14.02 -39.73
CA PRO A 29 24.62 -13.02 -38.76
C PRO A 29 25.83 -12.66 -37.89
N PRO A 30 26.03 -11.38 -37.53
CA PRO A 30 26.89 -11.08 -36.39
C PRO A 30 26.34 -11.81 -35.16
N SER A 31 27.21 -12.23 -34.25
CA SER A 31 26.91 -13.08 -33.10
C SER A 31 26.06 -12.42 -31.98
N GLU A 32 25.11 -11.55 -32.32
CA GLU A 32 24.19 -10.89 -31.39
C GLU A 32 22.75 -10.93 -31.92
N PRO A 33 21.74 -11.02 -31.04
CA PRO A 33 20.37 -11.34 -31.43
C PRO A 33 19.77 -10.26 -32.33
N ALA A 34 19.37 -10.68 -33.53
CA ALA A 34 18.73 -9.85 -34.54
C ALA A 34 17.32 -9.44 -34.11
N SER A 35 17.20 -8.26 -33.50
CA SER A 35 15.99 -7.44 -33.64
C SER A 35 16.39 -5.98 -33.52
N ARG A 36 15.76 -5.10 -34.32
CA ARG A 36 15.88 -3.62 -34.33
C ARG A 36 16.83 -2.96 -35.36
N PHE A 37 17.03 -3.54 -36.54
CA PHE A 37 17.56 -2.77 -37.69
C PHE A 37 16.69 -2.92 -38.93
N SER A 38 16.01 -1.84 -39.36
CA SER A 38 15.49 -1.74 -40.73
C SER A 38 16.63 -1.27 -41.64
N SER A 39 17.48 -2.19 -42.10
CA SER A 39 18.55 -1.87 -43.04
C SER A 39 17.99 -1.78 -44.45
N LEU A 40 17.77 -0.58 -44.99
CA LEU A 40 17.65 -0.39 -46.44
C LEU A 40 19.06 -0.50 -47.06
N CYS A 41 19.33 -1.50 -47.91
CA CYS A 41 20.46 -1.49 -48.85
C CYS A 41 19.95 -0.99 -50.21
N LEU A 42 20.65 0.00 -50.77
CA LEU A 42 20.49 0.37 -52.17
C LEU A 42 21.56 -0.39 -52.97
N VAL A 43 21.12 -1.28 -53.85
CA VAL A 43 22.01 -2.01 -54.77
C VAL A 43 21.94 -1.34 -56.15
N SER A 44 23.08 -0.85 -56.62
CA SER A 44 23.23 -0.35 -58.00
C SER A 44 24.07 -1.33 -58.81
N VAL A 45 23.58 -1.68 -60.00
CA VAL A 45 24.28 -2.56 -60.95
C VAL A 45 24.53 -1.79 -62.24
N ARG A 46 25.79 -1.80 -62.71
CA ARG A 46 26.14 -1.36 -64.07
C ARG A 46 26.66 -2.53 -64.88
N TYR A 47 26.13 -2.67 -66.10
CA TYR A 47 26.51 -3.70 -67.06
C TYR A 47 27.49 -3.13 -68.09
N TYR A 48 28.53 -3.89 -68.39
CA TYR A 48 29.46 -3.68 -69.50
C TYR A 48 29.47 -4.92 -70.38
N ASP A 49 29.97 -4.81 -71.61
CA ASP A 49 29.84 -5.88 -72.62
C ASP A 49 30.38 -7.24 -72.16
N ASP A 50 31.39 -7.27 -71.28
CA ASP A 50 32.06 -8.50 -70.84
C ASP A 50 31.91 -8.83 -69.33
N HIS A 51 31.28 -7.96 -68.53
CA HIS A 51 31.06 -8.17 -67.07
C HIS A 51 30.07 -7.18 -66.46
N ALA A 52 29.55 -7.48 -65.26
CA ALA A 52 28.72 -6.59 -64.46
C ALA A 52 29.42 -6.19 -63.16
N VAL A 53 29.25 -4.93 -62.74
CA VAL A 53 29.78 -4.40 -61.47
C VAL A 53 28.61 -4.06 -60.54
N LEU A 54 28.63 -4.65 -59.35
CA LEU A 54 27.66 -4.41 -58.28
C LEU A 54 28.26 -3.53 -57.19
N THR A 55 27.51 -2.50 -56.77
CA THR A 55 27.87 -1.66 -55.62
C THR A 55 26.67 -1.63 -54.66
N CYS A 56 26.80 -2.19 -53.44
CA CYS A 56 25.85 -1.95 -52.34
C CYS A 56 26.46 -0.92 -51.40
N THR A 57 25.68 0.08 -51.05
CA THR A 57 26.00 1.03 -49.98
C THR A 57 25.01 0.83 -48.84
N TYR A 58 25.55 0.56 -47.65
CA TYR A 58 24.77 0.48 -46.41
C TYR A 58 24.75 1.83 -45.74
N GLY A 59 23.57 2.42 -45.58
CA GLY A 59 23.38 3.66 -44.80
C GLY A 59 22.89 3.34 -43.39
N GLN A 60 23.72 3.56 -42.37
CA GLN A 60 23.24 3.55 -40.98
C GLN A 60 22.58 4.90 -40.67
N ARG A 61 21.24 4.96 -40.72
CA ARG A 61 20.47 6.09 -40.18
C ARG A 61 20.24 5.88 -38.67
N ARG A 62 21.27 6.14 -37.86
CA ARG A 62 21.15 6.53 -36.45
C ARG A 62 21.83 7.90 -36.33
N SER A 63 21.21 8.91 -35.71
CA SER A 63 21.96 10.04 -35.09
C SER A 63 21.20 11.30 -34.65
N LYS A 64 19.87 11.49 -34.80
CA LYS A 64 19.23 12.68 -34.18
C LYS A 64 17.86 12.43 -33.59
N ILE A 65 16.96 11.81 -34.34
CA ILE A 65 15.57 11.59 -33.89
C ILE A 65 15.49 10.58 -32.74
N GLN A 66 16.32 9.53 -32.74
CA GLN A 66 16.33 8.55 -31.65
C GLN A 66 17.04 9.07 -30.38
N GLU A 67 18.06 9.90 -30.54
CA GLU A 67 18.74 10.54 -29.39
C GLU A 67 17.87 11.64 -28.77
N GLN A 68 17.15 12.41 -29.58
CA GLN A 68 16.16 13.38 -29.09
C GLN A 68 14.99 12.70 -28.41
N LYS A 69 14.46 11.60 -28.96
CA LYS A 69 13.40 10.84 -28.29
C LYS A 69 13.84 10.18 -26.99
N ALA A 70 15.07 9.63 -26.94
CA ALA A 70 15.61 9.08 -25.71
C ALA A 70 15.86 10.16 -24.66
N ALA A 71 16.34 11.35 -25.07
CA ALA A 71 16.51 12.48 -24.16
C ALA A 71 15.15 13.07 -23.70
N GLU A 72 14.14 13.13 -24.57
CA GLU A 72 12.77 13.53 -24.21
C GLU A 72 12.12 12.49 -23.28
N GLU A 73 12.33 11.19 -23.52
CA GLU A 73 11.89 10.11 -22.62
C GLU A 73 12.61 10.17 -21.26
N GLU A 74 13.94 10.38 -21.24
CA GLU A 74 14.71 10.56 -19.99
C GLU A 74 14.31 11.84 -19.24
N GLU A 75 14.02 12.93 -19.93
CA GLU A 75 13.58 14.19 -19.32
C GLU A 75 12.13 14.10 -18.83
N GLU A 76 11.25 13.34 -19.49
CA GLU A 76 9.91 13.00 -19.02
C GLU A 76 9.95 12.03 -17.83
N GLU A 77 10.83 11.02 -17.84
CA GLU A 77 11.06 10.10 -16.72
C GLU A 77 11.62 10.85 -15.51
N GLN A 78 12.61 11.72 -15.69
CA GLN A 78 13.15 12.57 -14.62
C GLN A 78 12.09 13.55 -14.09
N LYS A 79 11.25 14.13 -14.94
CA LYS A 79 10.10 14.94 -14.49
C LYS A 79 9.08 14.11 -13.72
N GLN A 80 8.79 12.88 -14.13
CA GLN A 80 7.88 11.98 -13.43
C GLN A 80 8.46 11.54 -12.09
N GLU A 81 9.76 11.27 -12.00
CA GLU A 81 10.47 10.97 -10.75
C GLU A 81 10.50 12.18 -9.80
N GLU A 82 10.76 13.39 -10.32
CA GLU A 82 10.70 14.63 -9.53
C GLU A 82 9.26 14.95 -9.08
N GLU A 83 8.25 14.68 -9.90
CA GLU A 83 6.82 14.79 -9.54
C GLU A 83 6.38 13.72 -8.52
N GLN A 84 7.08 12.59 -8.42
CA GLN A 84 6.83 11.51 -7.47
C GLN A 84 7.66 11.60 -6.20
N LYS A 85 8.45 12.66 -6.00
CA LYS A 85 9.23 12.82 -4.77
C LYS A 85 8.28 12.92 -3.57
N VAL A 86 8.15 11.81 -2.84
CA VAL A 86 7.39 11.73 -1.60
C VAL A 86 8.33 11.94 -0.42
N VAL A 87 7.99 12.86 0.47
CA VAL A 87 8.69 13.05 1.74
C VAL A 87 7.81 12.50 2.85
N ILE A 88 8.37 11.65 3.71
CA ILE A 88 7.65 11.10 4.86
C ILE A 88 7.97 11.95 6.10
N GLU A 89 6.93 12.48 6.72
CA GLU A 89 6.99 13.22 7.98
C GLU A 89 6.25 12.46 9.08
N GLU A 90 6.77 12.44 10.29
CA GLU A 90 6.04 11.86 11.43
C GLU A 90 4.85 12.74 11.81
N HIS A 91 3.69 12.13 12.03
CA HIS A 91 2.50 12.83 12.52
C HIS A 91 2.64 13.07 14.03
N ARG A 92 1.81 13.96 14.61
CA ARG A 92 1.76 14.16 16.07
C ARG A 92 1.36 12.91 16.87
N HIS A 93 0.74 11.94 16.19
CA HIS A 93 0.34 10.65 16.78
C HIS A 93 1.43 9.64 16.47
N SER A 94 2.03 9.07 17.50
CA SER A 94 3.11 8.08 17.37
C SER A 94 2.72 6.94 16.42
N GLY A 95 3.61 6.60 15.49
CA GLY A 95 3.41 5.49 14.53
C GLY A 95 2.53 5.85 13.33
N VAL A 96 2.02 7.08 13.26
CA VAL A 96 1.32 7.64 12.10
C VAL A 96 2.24 8.63 11.40
N TYR A 97 2.15 8.68 10.08
CA TYR A 97 3.01 9.53 9.25
C TYR A 97 2.18 10.27 8.19
N ILE A 98 2.74 11.35 7.65
CA ILE A 98 2.22 12.08 6.50
C ILE A 98 3.19 11.88 5.35
N ALA A 99 2.67 11.34 4.24
CA ALA A 99 3.37 11.34 2.96
C ALA A 99 3.05 12.65 2.22
N ARG A 100 4.04 13.55 2.15
CA ARG A 100 3.94 14.80 1.38
C ARG A 100 4.24 14.52 -0.07
N ASN A 101 3.29 14.82 -0.95
CA ASN A 101 3.44 14.69 -2.40
C ASN A 101 3.01 16.00 -3.07
N PRO A 102 3.67 16.45 -4.15
CA PRO A 102 3.25 17.63 -4.91
C PRO A 102 1.77 17.65 -5.32
N LYS A 103 1.15 16.48 -5.50
CA LYS A 103 -0.26 16.30 -5.92
C LYS A 103 -1.25 16.25 -4.74
N GLY A 104 -0.76 16.21 -3.50
CA GLY A 104 -1.56 16.19 -2.28
C GLY A 104 -1.05 15.21 -1.25
N ASP A 105 -1.26 15.53 0.02
CA ASP A 105 -0.75 14.74 1.13
C ASP A 105 -1.63 13.52 1.43
N ALA A 106 -1.02 12.47 1.97
CA ALA A 106 -1.72 11.28 2.44
C ALA A 106 -1.30 10.90 3.86
N LEU A 107 -2.27 10.46 4.67
CA LEU A 107 -1.99 9.81 5.95
C LEU A 107 -1.49 8.39 5.67
N VAL A 108 -0.42 7.95 6.34
CA VAL A 108 0.17 6.62 6.13
C VAL A 108 0.63 5.98 7.45
N THR A 109 0.73 4.65 7.47
CA THR A 109 1.37 3.87 8.55
C THR A 109 2.56 3.10 7.99
N ARG A 110 3.58 2.86 8.82
CA ARG A 110 4.74 2.05 8.44
C ARG A 110 4.35 0.56 8.46
N SER A 111 4.50 -0.12 7.33
CA SER A 111 4.12 -1.54 7.19
C SER A 111 5.03 -2.45 8.01
N LEU A 112 4.44 -3.31 8.86
CA LEU A 112 5.17 -4.39 9.54
C LEU A 112 5.41 -5.63 8.66
N SER A 113 4.72 -5.72 7.52
CA SER A 113 4.84 -6.82 6.56
C SER A 113 5.20 -6.27 5.17
N PRO A 114 6.47 -5.87 4.94
CA PRO A 114 6.92 -5.47 3.61
C PRO A 114 6.71 -6.62 2.61
N ALA A 115 6.28 -6.32 1.38
CA ALA A 115 5.81 -7.32 0.43
C ALA A 115 6.80 -8.47 0.15
N ASP A 116 6.42 -9.67 0.57
CA ASP A 116 6.52 -10.88 -0.25
C ASP A 116 5.09 -11.33 -0.60
N GLY A 117 4.62 -10.93 -1.79
CA GLY A 117 3.53 -11.62 -2.49
C GLY A 117 2.08 -11.14 -2.26
N LEU A 118 1.44 -10.79 -3.38
CA LEU A 118 -0.01 -10.70 -3.55
C LEU A 118 -0.76 -11.84 -2.85
N VAL A 119 -1.92 -11.53 -2.24
CA VAL A 119 -2.92 -12.56 -1.91
C VAL A 119 -3.48 -13.09 -3.25
N PRO A 120 -3.53 -14.42 -3.49
CA PRO A 120 -3.89 -14.99 -4.79
C PRO A 120 -5.27 -14.59 -5.35
N ASP A 121 -6.16 -14.06 -4.52
CA ASP A 121 -7.56 -13.83 -4.87
C ASP A 121 -7.95 -12.34 -5.02
N GLY A 122 -6.98 -11.42 -5.05
CA GLY A 122 -7.25 -9.97 -5.25
C GLY A 122 -7.99 -9.28 -4.11
N PHE A 123 -8.41 -10.02 -3.08
CA PHE A 123 -8.93 -9.51 -1.82
C PHE A 123 -7.75 -9.22 -0.90
N THR A 124 -7.19 -8.03 -1.03
CA THR A 124 -6.13 -7.59 -0.14
C THR A 124 -6.71 -6.67 0.92
N TRP A 125 -6.43 -6.95 2.19
CA TRP A 125 -6.53 -5.96 3.28
C TRP A 125 -5.60 -4.76 3.04
N ASP A 126 -4.72 -4.87 2.03
CA ASP A 126 -3.86 -3.83 1.48
C ASP A 126 -4.50 -2.98 0.36
N SER A 127 -5.83 -2.88 0.28
CA SER A 127 -6.57 -2.21 -0.81
C SER A 127 -6.17 -0.75 -1.13
N SER A 128 -5.16 -0.19 -0.46
CA SER A 128 -4.38 0.94 -0.96
C SER A 128 -3.28 0.46 -1.93
N PRO A 129 -3.45 0.64 -3.26
CA PRO A 129 -2.47 0.25 -4.28
C PRO A 129 -1.16 1.07 -4.24
N LEU A 130 -1.01 1.96 -3.27
CA LEU A 130 0.11 2.88 -3.14
C LEU A 130 0.91 2.50 -1.89
N ARG A 131 1.86 1.61 -2.09
CA ARG A 131 2.99 1.38 -1.19
C ARG A 131 4.04 2.43 -1.51
N ILE A 132 4.42 3.23 -0.53
CA ILE A 132 5.49 4.22 -0.70
C ILE A 132 6.74 3.62 -0.10
N THR A 133 7.74 3.34 -0.94
CA THR A 133 9.07 2.92 -0.49
C THR A 133 9.91 4.17 -0.26
N SER A 134 10.27 4.43 0.99
CA SER A 134 11.24 5.48 1.30
C SER A 134 12.65 4.88 1.31
N HIS A 135 13.55 5.46 0.51
CA HIS A 135 14.97 5.14 0.51
C HIS A 135 15.81 6.12 1.35
N THR A 136 15.18 7.16 1.89
CA THR A 136 15.85 8.17 2.71
C THR A 136 15.05 8.44 3.99
N ASP A 137 15.76 8.80 5.06
CA ASP A 137 15.13 9.24 6.30
C ASP A 137 14.61 10.69 6.20
N SER A 138 14.04 11.21 7.30
CA SER A 138 13.56 12.60 7.39
C SER A 138 14.67 13.65 7.18
N ASN A 139 15.94 13.26 7.26
CA ASN A 139 17.11 14.12 7.05
C ASN A 139 17.71 13.96 5.64
N GLY A 140 17.16 13.06 4.81
CA GLY A 140 17.63 12.78 3.46
C GLY A 140 18.78 11.76 3.38
N GLU A 141 19.11 11.08 4.48
CA GLU A 141 20.18 10.08 4.51
C GLU A 141 19.68 8.72 4.00
N PRO A 142 20.47 7.97 3.21
CA PRO A 142 20.06 6.68 2.66
C PRO A 142 19.76 5.66 3.77
N GLN A 143 18.61 4.99 3.68
CA GLN A 143 18.23 3.88 4.56
C GLN A 143 17.72 2.69 3.76
N ASP A 144 17.66 1.54 4.43
CA ASP A 144 16.98 0.36 3.91
C ASP A 144 15.54 0.72 3.53
N PRO A 145 15.01 0.14 2.43
CA PRO A 145 13.68 0.47 1.94
C PRO A 145 12.63 0.18 3.01
N VAL A 146 11.96 1.24 3.48
CA VAL A 146 10.82 1.14 4.39
C VAL A 146 9.54 1.33 3.60
N GLU A 147 8.60 0.41 3.78
CA GLU A 147 7.29 0.45 3.13
C GLU A 147 6.25 1.15 4.00
N TYR A 148 5.53 2.11 3.43
CA TYR A 148 4.39 2.79 4.04
C TYR A 148 3.09 2.45 3.31
N ARG A 149 1.98 2.34 4.06
CA ARG A 149 0.63 2.07 3.54
C ARG A 149 -0.28 3.26 3.79
N ILE A 150 -1.08 3.64 2.79
CA ILE A 150 -2.06 4.72 2.94
C ILE A 150 -3.12 4.34 3.96
N PHE A 151 -3.33 5.23 4.92
CA PHE A 151 -4.36 5.12 5.94
C PHE A 151 -5.58 5.94 5.51
N ASN A 152 -6.47 5.30 4.74
CA ASN A 152 -7.53 5.99 4.01
C ASN A 152 -8.69 6.46 4.93
N PRO A 153 -8.96 7.77 5.06
CA PRO A 153 -10.03 8.31 5.91
C PRO A 153 -11.45 7.99 5.42
N ILE A 154 -11.65 7.69 4.13
CA ILE A 154 -12.97 7.37 3.57
C ILE A 154 -13.44 5.99 4.03
N ILE A 155 -12.50 5.07 4.26
CA ILE A 155 -12.78 3.67 4.62
C ILE A 155 -12.61 3.45 6.12
N CYS A 156 -11.68 4.16 6.75
CA CYS A 156 -11.35 3.99 8.16
C CYS A 156 -11.78 5.20 9.00
N PRO A 157 -12.77 5.03 9.90
CA PRO A 157 -13.20 6.09 10.83
C PRO A 157 -12.07 6.62 11.73
N LEU A 158 -11.10 5.77 12.12
CA LEU A 158 -9.95 6.19 12.92
C LEU A 158 -9.02 7.12 12.13
N ALA A 159 -8.78 6.83 10.85
CA ALA A 159 -8.02 7.73 9.97
C ALA A 159 -8.75 9.06 9.76
N ALA A 160 -10.09 9.02 9.58
CA ALA A 160 -10.90 10.23 9.51
C ALA A 160 -10.77 11.07 10.78
N ALA A 161 -10.83 10.45 11.96
CA ALA A 161 -10.68 11.15 13.24
C ALA A 161 -9.30 11.81 13.38
N ILE A 162 -8.24 11.10 12.96
CA ILE A 162 -6.87 11.64 12.94
C ILE A 162 -6.77 12.86 12.03
N LEU A 163 -7.31 12.80 10.81
CA LEU A 163 -7.32 13.93 9.87
C LEU A 163 -8.16 15.10 10.35
N GLN A 164 -9.28 14.84 11.03
CA GLN A 164 -10.11 15.89 11.63
C GLN A 164 -9.46 16.57 12.83
N GLY A 165 -8.35 16.02 13.33
CA GLY A 165 -7.58 16.63 14.39
C GLY A 165 -7.99 16.17 15.78
N ILE A 166 -8.39 14.90 15.95
CA ILE A 166 -8.55 14.30 17.29
C ILE A 166 -7.22 14.35 18.07
N ASP A 167 -7.23 14.89 19.28
CA ASP A 167 -6.03 15.17 20.08
C ASP A 167 -5.36 13.90 20.62
N ASN A 168 -6.13 12.87 20.99
CA ASN A 168 -5.56 11.62 21.50
C ASN A 168 -6.35 10.39 21.04
N ILE A 169 -5.67 9.47 20.36
CA ILE A 169 -6.22 8.16 19.96
C ILE A 169 -5.81 7.02 20.90
N HIS A 170 -5.05 7.34 21.95
CA HIS A 170 -4.49 6.45 22.97
C HIS A 170 -3.54 5.36 22.46
N LEU A 171 -3.34 5.24 21.15
CA LEU A 171 -2.39 4.33 20.54
C LEU A 171 -0.96 4.85 20.65
N TYR A 172 -0.05 3.95 20.99
CA TYR A 172 1.39 4.18 21.02
C TYR A 172 2.11 2.86 20.75
N ARG A 173 3.40 2.93 20.38
CA ARG A 173 4.23 1.74 20.15
C ARG A 173 4.31 0.88 21.40
N GLY A 174 4.05 -0.42 21.29
CA GLY A 174 4.00 -1.33 22.43
C GLY A 174 2.64 -1.39 23.15
N ALA A 175 1.64 -0.61 22.72
CA ALA A 175 0.30 -0.64 23.34
C ALA A 175 -0.41 -1.97 23.07
N ARG A 176 -1.16 -2.45 24.06
CA ARG A 176 -2.11 -3.56 23.90
C ARG A 176 -3.49 -3.01 23.61
N VAL A 177 -4.09 -3.47 22.53
CA VAL A 177 -5.35 -2.98 22.00
C VAL A 177 -6.36 -4.11 21.94
N LEU A 178 -7.54 -3.88 22.48
CA LEU A 178 -8.71 -4.71 22.22
C LEU A 178 -9.58 -3.99 21.18
N TYR A 179 -9.66 -4.53 19.98
CA TYR A 179 -10.47 -3.99 18.89
C TYR A 179 -11.77 -4.78 18.75
N LEU A 180 -12.89 -4.13 19.07
CA LEU A 180 -14.23 -4.70 19.03
C LEU A 180 -14.90 -4.35 17.70
N GLY A 181 -15.28 -5.36 16.92
CA GLY A 181 -15.84 -5.18 15.58
C GLY A 181 -14.76 -5.05 14.52
N ALA A 182 -13.81 -6.01 14.49
CA ALA A 182 -12.66 -5.94 13.60
C ALA A 182 -13.04 -6.05 12.10
N GLY A 183 -14.20 -6.63 11.78
CA GLY A 183 -14.71 -6.79 10.42
C GLY A 183 -13.67 -7.39 9.47
N SER A 184 -13.41 -6.70 8.35
CA SER A 184 -12.44 -7.12 7.34
C SER A 184 -10.96 -7.00 7.76
N GLY A 185 -10.67 -6.45 8.94
CA GLY A 185 -9.30 -6.31 9.45
C GLY A 185 -8.49 -5.15 8.87
N ILE A 186 -9.06 -4.31 8.00
CA ILE A 186 -8.37 -3.17 7.38
C ILE A 186 -7.82 -2.21 8.45
N THR A 187 -8.72 -1.67 9.29
CA THR A 187 -8.33 -0.77 10.40
C THR A 187 -7.41 -1.49 11.40
N ALA A 188 -7.69 -2.76 11.69
CA ALA A 188 -6.89 -3.56 12.60
C ALA A 188 -5.43 -3.68 12.14
N SER A 189 -5.21 -3.79 10.83
CA SER A 189 -3.85 -3.83 10.25
C SER A 189 -3.09 -2.52 10.44
N HIS A 190 -3.76 -1.36 10.32
CA HIS A 190 -3.12 -0.07 10.59
C HIS A 190 -2.85 0.13 12.08
N ILE A 191 -3.77 -0.33 12.95
CA ILE A 191 -3.52 -0.33 14.40
C ILE A 191 -2.31 -1.21 14.70
N ALA A 192 -2.21 -2.40 14.10
CA ALA A 192 -1.08 -3.31 14.27
C ALA A 192 0.25 -2.66 13.87
N ASP A 193 0.28 -1.95 12.74
CA ASP A 193 1.44 -1.15 12.30
C ASP A 193 1.82 -0.07 13.32
N ILE A 194 0.83 0.66 13.86
CA ILE A 194 1.04 1.74 14.83
C ILE A 194 1.61 1.22 16.14
N VAL A 195 1.06 0.11 16.66
CA VAL A 195 1.44 -0.43 17.98
C VAL A 195 2.65 -1.36 17.93
N GLY A 196 3.18 -1.69 16.75
CA GLY A 196 4.35 -2.52 16.57
C GLY A 196 5.57 -2.10 17.40
N CYS A 197 6.59 -2.95 17.40
CA CYS A 197 7.78 -2.81 18.26
C CYS A 197 8.50 -1.46 18.11
N GLN A 198 9.28 -1.11 19.12
CA GLN A 198 10.20 0.02 19.03
C GLN A 198 11.31 -0.29 18.04
N ASP A 199 11.57 0.67 17.14
CA ASP A 199 12.70 0.65 16.22
C ASP A 199 14.01 0.78 17.01
N ASP A 200 14.57 -0.32 17.49
CA ASP A 200 15.95 -0.35 18.01
C ASP A 200 17.00 -0.49 16.89
N GLY A 201 16.59 -0.33 15.63
CA GLY A 201 17.45 -0.44 14.46
C GLY A 201 17.89 -1.86 14.14
N SER A 202 17.44 -2.87 14.89
CA SER A 202 17.70 -4.27 14.57
C SER A 202 16.62 -4.80 13.61
N ALA A 203 16.87 -4.59 12.31
CA ALA A 203 16.19 -5.38 11.29
C ALA A 203 16.43 -6.87 11.61
N ALA A 204 15.37 -7.59 11.96
CA ALA A 204 15.35 -9.03 12.24
C ALA A 204 15.80 -9.50 13.64
N ALA A 205 15.35 -8.87 14.73
CA ALA A 205 15.21 -9.61 15.99
C ALA A 205 14.03 -10.60 15.88
N SER A 206 14.33 -11.89 16.05
CA SER A 206 13.37 -13.00 16.03
C SER A 206 12.15 -12.71 16.92
N TRP A 207 10.95 -12.70 16.30
CA TRP A 207 9.61 -12.47 16.89
C TRP A 207 9.23 -13.33 18.10
N THR A 208 10.09 -14.24 18.54
CA THR A 208 9.74 -15.26 19.55
C THR A 208 10.07 -14.88 20.99
N GLU A 209 10.80 -13.78 21.24
CA GLU A 209 11.35 -13.54 22.58
C GLU A 209 11.31 -12.09 23.10
N GLN A 210 10.66 -11.14 22.40
CA GLN A 210 10.47 -9.79 22.92
C GLN A 210 9.18 -9.70 23.75
N ARG A 211 9.32 -9.56 25.07
CA ARG A 211 8.20 -9.36 26.03
C ARG A 211 7.61 -7.94 26.04
N GLY A 212 7.76 -7.18 24.95
CA GLY A 212 7.37 -5.76 24.84
C GLY A 212 6.65 -5.37 23.54
N GLU A 213 6.18 -6.35 22.76
CA GLU A 213 5.53 -6.13 21.47
C GLU A 213 4.08 -5.67 21.68
N GLY A 214 3.69 -4.55 21.08
CA GLY A 214 2.29 -4.10 21.13
C GLY A 214 1.42 -5.11 20.40
N CYS A 215 0.24 -5.38 20.96
CA CYS A 215 -0.60 -6.50 20.55
C CYS A 215 -2.02 -6.03 20.25
N VAL A 216 -2.65 -6.57 19.20
CA VAL A 216 -4.03 -6.25 18.83
C VAL A 216 -4.90 -7.50 18.92
N TYR A 217 -5.79 -7.54 19.91
CA TYR A 217 -6.85 -8.54 20.01
C TYR A 217 -8.04 -8.11 19.15
N MET A 218 -8.33 -8.86 18.07
CA MET A 218 -9.36 -8.53 17.10
C MET A 218 -10.62 -9.36 17.36
N VAL A 219 -11.62 -8.78 18.02
CA VAL A 219 -12.89 -9.46 18.31
C VAL A 219 -13.85 -9.24 17.16
N GLU A 220 -14.29 -10.33 16.55
CA GLU A 220 -15.32 -10.35 15.52
C GLU A 220 -16.18 -11.60 15.69
N HIS A 221 -17.50 -11.46 15.52
CA HIS A 221 -18.44 -12.57 15.62
C HIS A 221 -18.84 -13.12 14.25
N ASP A 222 -18.70 -12.32 13.20
CA ASP A 222 -19.05 -12.70 11.84
C ASP A 222 -18.06 -13.75 11.31
N THR A 223 -18.58 -14.95 11.03
CA THR A 223 -17.79 -16.06 10.52
C THR A 223 -17.23 -15.80 9.12
N ASP A 224 -17.88 -14.93 8.34
CA ASP A 224 -17.40 -14.57 7.00
C ASP A 224 -16.10 -13.76 7.09
N CYS A 225 -15.86 -13.10 8.22
CA CYS A 225 -14.61 -12.38 8.51
C CYS A 225 -13.50 -13.30 9.06
N ALA A 226 -13.78 -14.57 9.38
CA ALA A 226 -12.82 -15.44 10.05
C ALA A 226 -11.56 -15.70 9.20
N GLU A 227 -11.75 -16.05 7.93
CA GLU A 227 -10.64 -16.38 7.03
C GLU A 227 -9.74 -15.17 6.77
N VAL A 228 -10.34 -13.99 6.56
CA VAL A 228 -9.58 -12.75 6.31
C VAL A 228 -8.79 -12.32 7.54
N LEU A 229 -9.38 -12.40 8.75
CA LEU A 229 -8.68 -12.05 9.99
C LEU A 229 -7.55 -13.03 10.33
N VAL A 230 -7.76 -14.33 10.14
CA VAL A 230 -6.71 -15.35 10.32
C VAL A 230 -5.58 -15.14 9.31
N THR A 231 -5.91 -14.84 8.06
CA THR A 231 -4.91 -14.58 7.01
C THR A 231 -4.12 -13.31 7.28
N MET A 232 -4.79 -12.25 7.75
CA MET A 232 -4.15 -11.02 8.20
C MET A 232 -3.17 -11.29 9.36
N SER A 233 -3.57 -12.10 10.34
CA SER A 233 -2.75 -12.41 11.52
C SER A 233 -1.48 -13.21 11.19
N LYS A 234 -1.46 -13.94 10.07
CA LYS A 234 -0.23 -14.58 9.58
C LYS A 234 0.81 -13.57 9.11
N ARG A 235 0.37 -12.39 8.66
CA ARG A 235 1.24 -11.30 8.16
C ARG A 235 1.54 -10.26 9.22
N HIS A 236 0.63 -10.07 10.17
CA HIS A 236 0.82 -9.24 11.36
C HIS A 236 0.90 -10.14 12.59
N PRO A 237 2.07 -10.68 12.94
CA PRO A 237 2.22 -11.64 14.03
C PRO A 237 1.84 -11.05 15.40
N ASN A 238 1.76 -9.72 15.50
CA ASN A 238 1.33 -9.00 16.68
C ASN A 238 -0.21 -8.86 16.80
N THR A 239 -0.99 -9.57 16.00
CA THR A 239 -2.46 -9.61 16.13
C THR A 239 -2.99 -10.99 16.49
N ILE A 240 -4.10 -11.01 17.23
CA ILE A 240 -4.75 -12.23 17.71
C ILE A 240 -6.23 -12.16 17.31
N PRO A 241 -6.69 -12.97 16.35
CA PRO A 241 -8.09 -13.00 15.95
C PRO A 241 -8.92 -13.79 16.95
N ILE A 242 -10.01 -13.20 17.44
CA ILE A 242 -10.95 -13.77 18.42
C ILE A 242 -12.33 -13.83 17.78
N LEU A 243 -12.71 -15.03 17.30
CA LEU A 243 -13.98 -15.26 16.60
C LEU A 243 -15.12 -15.54 17.60
N LYS A 244 -15.56 -14.50 18.32
CA LYS A 244 -16.55 -14.55 19.41
C LYS A 244 -17.40 -13.27 19.46
N ASP A 245 -18.57 -13.36 20.08
CA ASP A 245 -19.44 -12.21 20.30
C ASP A 245 -18.92 -11.34 21.46
N ALA A 246 -18.67 -10.06 21.17
CA ALA A 246 -18.21 -9.07 22.13
C ALA A 246 -19.20 -8.82 23.28
N ARG A 247 -20.49 -9.19 23.14
CA ARG A 247 -21.49 -9.16 24.22
C ARG A 247 -21.18 -10.11 25.37
N HIS A 248 -20.35 -11.12 25.11
CA HIS A 248 -20.04 -12.21 26.01
C HIS A 248 -18.53 -12.29 26.31
N PRO A 249 -17.94 -11.26 26.97
CA PRO A 249 -16.49 -11.19 27.23
C PRO A 249 -15.95 -12.38 28.01
N GLU A 250 -16.79 -13.07 28.80
CA GLU A 250 -16.44 -14.31 29.49
C GLU A 250 -16.02 -15.45 28.56
N THR A 251 -16.48 -15.44 27.29
CA THR A 251 -16.25 -16.53 26.33
C THR A 251 -14.88 -16.49 25.65
N PHE A 252 -14.15 -15.38 25.80
CA PHE A 252 -12.79 -15.21 25.27
C PHE A 252 -11.82 -14.61 26.28
N ALA A 253 -12.22 -14.53 27.56
CA ALA A 253 -11.37 -13.97 28.60
C ALA A 253 -10.06 -14.77 28.81
N ASP A 254 -10.04 -16.04 28.44
CA ASP A 254 -8.87 -16.92 28.47
C ASP A 254 -7.86 -16.63 27.35
N GLN A 255 -8.25 -15.90 26.30
CA GLN A 255 -7.37 -15.52 25.18
C GLN A 255 -6.69 -14.17 25.41
N ILE A 256 -7.20 -13.34 26.32
CA ILE A 256 -6.64 -12.04 26.68
C ILE A 256 -5.87 -12.20 27.99
N ASN A 257 -4.57 -12.46 27.86
CA ASN A 257 -3.72 -12.84 28.98
C ASN A 257 -3.44 -11.71 29.97
N GLU A 258 -3.49 -10.46 29.50
CA GLU A 258 -3.13 -9.29 30.28
C GLU A 258 -4.08 -8.13 29.97
N PRO A 259 -4.32 -7.23 30.93
CA PRO A 259 -5.12 -6.05 30.68
C PRO A 259 -4.60 -5.23 29.49
N VAL A 260 -5.50 -4.65 28.72
CA VAL A 260 -5.22 -3.82 27.56
C VAL A 260 -5.09 -2.35 27.94
N ASP A 261 -4.31 -1.61 27.16
CA ASP A 261 -4.11 -0.17 27.33
C ASP A 261 -5.23 0.64 26.68
N VAL A 262 -5.76 0.13 25.57
CA VAL A 262 -6.79 0.81 24.76
C VAL A 262 -7.87 -0.17 24.30
N ILE A 263 -9.12 0.28 24.37
CA ILE A 263 -10.21 -0.36 23.61
C ILE A 263 -10.58 0.53 22.43
N ILE A 264 -10.65 -0.05 21.24
CA ILE A 264 -11.26 0.57 20.07
C ILE A 264 -12.58 -0.16 19.82
N ALA A 265 -13.69 0.57 19.80
CA ALA A 265 -15.02 0.01 19.60
C ALA A 265 -15.62 0.55 18.29
N ASP A 266 -15.69 -0.30 17.28
CA ASP A 266 -16.21 0.00 15.93
C ASP A 266 -17.32 -0.97 15.53
N LEU A 267 -18.26 -1.16 16.46
CA LEU A 267 -19.45 -1.97 16.25
C LEU A 267 -20.56 -1.08 15.66
N ARG A 268 -21.39 -1.63 14.78
CA ARG A 268 -22.59 -0.94 14.25
C ARG A 268 -23.85 -1.58 14.80
N VAL A 269 -24.06 -1.44 16.12
CA VAL A 269 -25.17 -2.07 16.86
C VAL A 269 -25.77 -1.10 17.90
N PRO A 270 -27.06 -1.22 18.25
CA PRO A 270 -27.71 -0.31 19.20
C PRO A 270 -27.12 -0.28 20.60
N ASP A 271 -26.60 -1.43 21.07
CA ASP A 271 -26.07 -1.63 22.41
C ASP A 271 -24.53 -1.43 22.49
N GLN A 272 -23.92 -0.78 21.50
CA GLN A 272 -22.46 -0.66 21.37
C GLN A 272 -21.76 -0.13 22.63
N ALA A 273 -22.29 0.92 23.28
CA ALA A 273 -21.66 1.44 24.49
C ALA A 273 -21.72 0.45 25.66
N ASP A 274 -22.80 -0.32 25.80
CA ASP A 274 -22.89 -1.36 26.84
C ASP A 274 -21.86 -2.47 26.57
N ILE A 275 -21.74 -2.90 25.32
CA ILE A 275 -20.73 -3.89 24.90
C ILE A 275 -19.32 -3.39 25.23
N MET A 276 -19.00 -2.16 24.85
CA MET A 276 -17.71 -1.55 25.14
C MET A 276 -17.46 -1.50 26.66
N LEU A 277 -18.44 -1.05 27.44
CA LEU A 277 -18.35 -0.95 28.90
C LEU A 277 -18.12 -2.32 29.57
N LEU A 278 -18.83 -3.37 29.14
CA LEU A 278 -18.64 -4.74 29.64
C LEU A 278 -17.22 -5.25 29.37
N ASN A 279 -16.70 -4.99 28.18
CA ASN A 279 -15.33 -5.36 27.81
C ASN A 279 -14.30 -4.53 28.60
N ALA A 280 -14.57 -3.25 28.83
CA ALA A 280 -13.68 -2.38 29.57
C ALA A 280 -13.61 -2.74 31.06
N GLU A 281 -14.74 -3.09 31.68
CA GLU A 281 -14.79 -3.60 33.06
C GLU A 281 -13.94 -4.88 33.22
N ARG A 282 -13.79 -5.67 32.15
CA ARG A 282 -13.07 -6.95 32.18
C ARG A 282 -11.59 -6.83 31.80
N PHE A 283 -11.26 -6.04 30.79
CA PHE A 283 -9.96 -6.10 30.12
C PHE A 283 -9.17 -4.78 30.17
N LEU A 284 -9.80 -3.63 30.38
CA LEU A 284 -9.11 -2.34 30.31
C LEU A 284 -8.37 -2.04 31.62
N LYS A 285 -7.12 -1.56 31.53
CA LYS A 285 -6.38 -1.06 32.69
C LYS A 285 -7.05 0.16 33.31
N GLU A 286 -6.83 0.38 34.60
CA GLU A 286 -7.19 1.65 35.23
C GLU A 286 -6.46 2.82 34.52
N GLY A 287 -7.21 3.82 34.08
CA GLY A 287 -6.68 4.93 33.29
C GLY A 287 -6.44 4.62 31.82
N GLY A 288 -6.80 3.43 31.34
CA GLY A 288 -6.74 3.06 29.92
C GLY A 288 -7.66 3.91 29.04
N GLY A 289 -7.32 3.95 27.75
CA GLY A 289 -8.03 4.74 26.74
C GLY A 289 -9.18 3.98 26.10
N VAL A 290 -10.20 4.73 25.65
CA VAL A 290 -11.27 4.18 24.81
C VAL A 290 -11.49 5.11 23.63
N VAL A 291 -11.49 4.53 22.43
CA VAL A 291 -11.95 5.20 21.20
C VAL A 291 -13.21 4.46 20.73
N ILE A 292 -14.31 5.19 20.58
CA ILE A 292 -15.60 4.63 20.16
C ILE A 292 -16.11 5.40 18.94
N THR A 293 -16.44 4.69 17.87
CA THR A 293 -17.04 5.26 16.66
C THR A 293 -18.55 5.10 16.73
N MET A 294 -19.29 6.21 16.86
CA MET A 294 -20.75 6.17 17.02
C MET A 294 -21.47 6.49 15.71
N ASN A 295 -22.24 5.52 15.20
CA ASN A 295 -23.16 5.76 14.10
C ASN A 295 -24.58 5.94 14.64
N SER A 296 -25.12 7.17 14.55
CA SER A 296 -26.44 7.49 15.11
C SER A 296 -27.56 6.63 14.52
N ALA A 297 -27.52 6.36 13.21
CA ALA A 297 -28.55 5.58 12.53
C ALA A 297 -28.54 4.09 12.94
N ALA A 298 -27.36 3.55 13.27
CA ALA A 298 -27.24 2.20 13.82
C ALA A 298 -27.72 2.10 15.27
N ILE A 299 -27.66 3.20 16.02
CA ILE A 299 -28.09 3.24 17.43
C ILE A 299 -29.59 3.48 17.53
N ASP A 300 -30.07 4.60 17.01
CA ASP A 300 -31.50 4.93 16.95
C ASP A 300 -31.77 5.83 15.74
N SER A 301 -32.34 5.26 14.68
CA SER A 301 -32.69 5.96 13.45
C SER A 301 -33.91 6.88 13.57
N GLY A 302 -34.66 6.80 14.67
CA GLY A 302 -35.81 7.66 14.97
C GLY A 302 -35.44 8.97 15.67
N MET A 303 -34.22 9.08 16.19
CA MET A 303 -33.74 10.25 16.91
C MET A 303 -32.76 11.10 16.08
N LEU A 304 -32.68 12.39 16.41
CA LEU A 304 -31.64 13.26 15.87
C LEU A 304 -30.26 12.80 16.36
N PRO A 305 -29.22 12.81 15.51
CA PRO A 305 -27.87 12.35 15.88
C PRO A 305 -27.33 12.98 17.18
N GLU A 306 -27.53 14.29 17.37
CA GLU A 306 -27.10 15.02 18.57
C GLU A 306 -27.70 14.46 19.86
N ASN A 307 -28.97 14.04 19.82
CA ASN A 307 -29.66 13.45 20.97
C ASN A 307 -29.12 12.05 21.27
N VAL A 308 -28.85 11.26 20.23
CA VAL A 308 -28.23 9.93 20.36
C VAL A 308 -26.86 10.05 21.01
N TYR A 309 -25.99 10.92 20.50
CA TYR A 309 -24.65 11.12 21.06
C TYR A 309 -24.70 11.62 22.51
N SER A 310 -25.59 12.55 22.81
CA SER A 310 -25.77 13.07 24.18
C SER A 310 -26.21 11.97 25.16
N ALA A 311 -27.14 11.09 24.74
CA ALA A 311 -27.59 9.97 25.56
C ALA A 311 -26.46 8.96 25.82
N GLU A 312 -25.68 8.62 24.79
CA GLU A 312 -24.54 7.71 24.94
C GLU A 312 -23.44 8.30 25.84
N VAL A 313 -23.15 9.59 25.73
CA VAL A 313 -22.20 10.27 26.64
C VAL A 313 -22.64 10.18 28.10
N VAL A 314 -23.93 10.39 28.38
CA VAL A 314 -24.50 10.26 29.74
C VAL A 314 -24.36 8.83 30.27
N LYS A 315 -24.60 7.83 29.40
CA LYS A 315 -24.46 6.42 29.73
C LYS A 315 -23.02 6.05 30.09
N LEU A 316 -22.04 6.54 29.33
CA LEU A 316 -20.61 6.36 29.64
C LEU A 316 -20.23 7.01 30.99
N GLN A 317 -20.70 8.23 31.23
CA GLN A 317 -20.44 8.95 32.48
C GLN A 317 -21.01 8.23 33.72
N ALA A 318 -22.20 7.63 33.58
CA ALA A 318 -22.83 6.84 34.65
C ALA A 318 -21.96 5.63 35.08
N ARG A 319 -21.09 5.14 34.19
CA ARG A 319 -20.16 4.03 34.43
C ARG A 319 -18.73 4.48 34.73
N ARG A 320 -18.55 5.72 35.20
CA ARG A 320 -17.26 6.32 35.60
C ARG A 320 -16.26 6.56 34.46
N PHE A 321 -16.67 6.39 33.20
CA PHE A 321 -15.89 6.89 32.07
C PHE A 321 -15.98 8.40 32.00
N ARG A 322 -14.89 9.03 31.55
CA ARG A 322 -14.81 10.49 31.40
C ARG A 322 -14.55 10.81 29.93
N PRO A 323 -15.59 10.99 29.11
CA PRO A 323 -15.44 11.45 27.73
C PRO A 323 -14.60 12.74 27.72
N ARG A 324 -13.50 12.74 26.99
CA ARG A 324 -12.54 13.86 26.95
C ARG A 324 -12.70 14.71 25.70
N GLU A 325 -13.00 14.05 24.60
CA GLU A 325 -13.02 14.63 23.27
C GLU A 325 -14.11 13.95 22.45
N GLN A 326 -14.74 14.71 21.57
CA GLN A 326 -15.72 14.24 20.60
C GLN A 326 -15.52 15.03 19.32
N ILE A 327 -15.47 14.33 18.19
CA ILE A 327 -15.27 14.93 16.88
C ILE A 327 -16.25 14.33 15.86
N THR A 328 -16.74 15.16 14.95
CA THR A 328 -17.57 14.74 13.83
C THR A 328 -16.68 14.33 12.67
N LEU A 329 -16.97 13.20 12.03
CA LEU A 329 -16.13 12.63 10.97
C LEU A 329 -16.49 13.09 9.56
N GLU A 330 -17.52 13.93 9.40
CA GLU A 330 -17.88 14.56 8.11
C GLU A 330 -16.72 15.44 7.61
N PRO A 331 -16.34 15.37 6.31
CA PRO A 331 -17.10 14.79 5.20
C PRO A 331 -16.78 13.32 4.89
N TYR A 332 -15.90 12.66 5.66
CA TYR A 332 -15.37 11.33 5.32
C TYR A 332 -16.36 10.20 5.59
N VAL A 333 -17.09 10.29 6.72
CA VAL A 333 -18.06 9.28 7.14
C VAL A 333 -19.41 9.97 7.35
N SER A 334 -20.42 9.56 6.58
CA SER A 334 -21.78 10.08 6.69
C SER A 334 -22.54 9.42 7.85
N SER A 335 -23.29 10.22 8.62
CA SER A 335 -24.18 9.76 9.69
C SER A 335 -25.62 9.46 9.23
N GLY A 336 -25.93 9.58 7.93
CA GLY A 336 -27.30 9.45 7.41
C GLY A 336 -27.43 8.65 6.11
N PRO A 337 -28.66 8.22 5.75
CA PRO A 337 -28.92 7.63 4.44
C PRO A 337 -28.56 8.69 3.39
N THR A 338 -27.70 8.32 2.45
CA THR A 338 -27.44 9.13 1.26
C THR A 338 -28.79 9.53 0.68
N ALA A 339 -29.05 10.84 0.57
CA ALA A 339 -30.23 11.33 -0.12
C ALA A 339 -30.33 10.62 -1.48
N PRO A 340 -31.51 10.09 -1.87
CA PRO A 340 -31.65 9.50 -3.18
C PRO A 340 -31.43 10.62 -4.21
N THR A 341 -30.37 10.48 -5.02
CA THR A 341 -30.16 11.26 -6.24
C THR A 341 -31.26 10.99 -7.25
#